data_AF-A0A0F9GC92-F1
#
_entry.id   AF-A0A0F9GC92-F1
#
_cell.length_a   1.000
_cell.length_b   1.000
_cell.length_c   1.000
_cell.angle_alpha   90.00
_cell.angle_beta   90.00
_cell.angle_gamma   90.00
#
_symmetry.space_group_name_H-M   'P 1'
#
loop_
_entity.id
_entity.type
_entity.pdbx_description
1 polymer ?
#
loop_
_entity_poly.entity_id
_entity_poly.type
_entity_poly.pdbx_seq_one_letter_code
_entity_poly.pdbx_strand_id
1 'polypeptide(L)'
;MFLGMTRHDWARFWLHLPVGVVAAFLTIWKASVGCTFTFIFLGYEVLNDWRKHDDSYKDVYGFAVGYGVFAMAWLWLSMTS
;
A
#
# COMPACT_ATOMS: atom_id res chain seq x y z
N MET A 1 -18.42 -12.26 -7.18
CA MET A 1 -17.01 -12.23 -7.61
C MET A 1 -16.91 -11.26 -8.78
N PHE A 2 -16.08 -10.24 -8.68
CA PHE A 2 -15.64 -9.44 -9.82
C PHE A 2 -14.11 -9.61 -9.85
N LEU A 3 -13.55 -10.12 -10.94
CA LEU A 3 -12.11 -10.47 -11.06
C LEU A 3 -11.60 -11.54 -10.06
N GLY A 4 -12.45 -12.45 -9.59
CA GLY A 4 -12.05 -13.50 -8.63
C GLY A 4 -11.89 -13.04 -7.17
N MET A 5 -12.08 -11.75 -6.88
CA MET A 5 -12.03 -11.21 -5.52
C MET A 5 -13.41 -11.22 -4.83
N THR A 6 -13.42 -11.54 -3.53
CA THR A 6 -14.60 -11.48 -2.67
C THR A 6 -14.85 -10.04 -2.18
N ARG A 7 -16.03 -9.78 -1.59
CA ARG A 7 -16.31 -8.46 -0.99
C ARG A 7 -15.34 -8.12 0.15
N HIS A 8 -14.91 -9.14 0.90
CA HIS A 8 -13.94 -8.97 1.97
C HIS A 8 -12.56 -8.59 1.43
N ASP A 9 -12.14 -9.19 0.32
CA ASP A 9 -10.87 -8.85 -0.36
C ASP A 9 -10.87 -7.40 -0.85
N TRP A 10 -12.00 -6.93 -1.41
CA TRP A 10 -12.13 -5.52 -1.81
C TRP A 10 -12.09 -4.57 -0.61
N ALA A 11 -12.73 -4.92 0.51
CA ALA A 11 -12.67 -4.09 1.71
C ALA A 11 -11.23 -3.96 2.23
N ARG A 12 -10.50 -5.08 2.26
CA ARG A 12 -9.07 -5.14 2.59
C ARG A 12 -8.21 -4.28 1.67
N PHE A 13 -8.40 -4.38 0.36
CA PHE A 13 -7.72 -3.56 -0.62
C PHE A 13 -7.94 -2.05 -0.37
N TRP A 14 -9.20 -1.64 -0.21
CA TRP A 14 -9.54 -0.22 0.00
C TRP A 14 -9.07 0.34 1.33
N LEU A 15 -8.86 -0.50 2.35
CA LEU A 15 -8.24 -0.09 3.61
C LEU A 15 -6.74 0.19 3.46
N HIS A 16 -6.04 -0.61 2.66
CA HIS A 16 -4.58 -0.51 2.51
C HIS A 16 -4.12 0.47 1.43
N LEU A 17 -5.00 0.80 0.47
CA LEU A 17 -4.69 1.77 -0.56
C LEU A 17 -4.32 3.16 0.01
N PRO A 18 -5.08 3.78 0.94
CA PRO A 18 -4.67 5.02 1.59
C PRO A 18 -3.34 4.92 2.35
N VAL A 19 -3.05 3.77 2.94
CA VAL A 19 -1.77 3.52 3.65
C VAL A 19 -0.60 3.59 2.66
N GLY A 20 -0.76 3.00 1.48
CA GLY A 20 0.19 3.12 0.37
C GLY A 20 0.41 4.56 -0.08
N VAL A 21 -0.67 5.35 -0.21
CA VAL A 21 -0.59 6.78 -0.56
C VAL A 21 0.20 7.57 0.47
N VAL A 22 -0.07 7.36 1.76
CA VAL A 22 0.66 8.02 2.85
C VAL A 22 2.14 7.62 2.83
N ALA A 23 2.44 6.35 2.62
CA ALA A 23 3.82 5.87 2.52
C ALA A 23 4.57 6.54 1.35
N ALA A 24 3.96 6.64 0.17
CA ALA A 24 4.55 7.33 -0.97
C ALA A 24 4.78 8.82 -0.71
N PHE A 25 3.80 9.51 -0.10
CA PHE A 25 3.94 10.91 0.32
C PHE A 25 5.11 11.09 1.29
N LEU A 26 5.22 10.23 2.31
CA LEU A 26 6.33 10.26 3.26
C LEU A 26 7.67 10.01 2.58
N THR A 27 7.74 9.12 1.59
CA THR A 27 8.97 8.89 0.82
C THR A 27 9.38 10.12 0.03
N ILE A 28 8.42 10.81 -0.60
CA ILE A 28 8.68 12.06 -1.34
C ILE A 28 9.16 13.17 -0.40
N TRP A 29 8.52 13.31 0.77
CA TRP A 29 8.91 14.31 1.77
C TRP A 29 10.30 14.01 2.36
N LYS A 30 10.53 12.76 2.76
CA LYS A 30 11.80 12.28 3.29
C LYS A 30 11.91 10.76 3.13
N ALA A 31 12.74 10.33 2.17
CA ALA A 31 12.88 8.94 1.78
C ALA A 31 13.08 7.97 2.96
N SER A 32 13.92 8.33 3.94
CA SER A 32 14.15 7.47 5.10
C SER A 32 12.89 7.24 5.96
N VAL A 33 12.00 8.24 6.06
CA VAL A 33 10.74 8.13 6.82
C VAL A 33 9.77 7.22 6.08
N GLY A 34 9.58 7.44 4.77
CA GLY A 34 8.70 6.61 3.95
C GLY A 34 9.15 5.15 3.86
N CYS A 35 10.47 4.91 3.69
CA CYS A 35 11.03 3.56 3.71
C CYS A 35 10.81 2.88 5.06
N THR A 36 11.08 3.58 6.17
CA THR A 36 10.86 3.03 7.53
C THR A 36 9.39 2.67 7.73
N PHE A 37 8.48 3.57 7.36
CA PHE A 37 7.03 3.31 7.45
C PHE A 37 6.62 2.08 6.62
N THR A 38 7.13 1.97 5.40
CA THR A 38 6.88 0.83 4.50
C THR A 38 7.37 -0.48 5.10
N PHE A 39 8.59 -0.52 5.64
CA PHE A 39 9.12 -1.73 6.27
C PHE A 39 8.33 -2.13 7.52
N ILE A 40 7.92 -1.18 8.35
CA ILE A 40 7.09 -1.45 9.53
C ILE A 40 5.74 -2.02 9.10
N PHE A 41 5.10 -1.43 8.08
CA PHE A 41 3.83 -1.92 7.55
C PHE A 41 3.94 -3.34 7.00
N LEU A 42 4.92 -3.60 6.13
CA LEU A 42 5.14 -4.94 5.57
C LEU A 42 5.47 -5.97 6.66
N GLY A 43 6.29 -5.59 7.65
CA GLY A 43 6.57 -6.44 8.80
C GLY A 43 5.33 -6.75 9.63
N TYR A 44 4.45 -5.77 9.84
CA TYR A 44 3.17 -5.96 10.51
C TYR A 44 2.28 -6.95 9.74
N GLU A 45 2.17 -6.81 8.42
CA GLU A 45 1.36 -7.72 7.59
C GLU A 45 1.89 -9.15 7.59
N VAL A 46 3.21 -9.33 7.48
CA VAL A 46 3.85 -10.66 7.58
C VAL A 46 3.57 -11.31 8.95
N LEU A 47 3.64 -10.53 10.03
CA LEU A 47 3.33 -11.04 11.38
C LEU A 47 1.84 -11.38 11.52
N ASN A 48 0.94 -10.57 10.95
CA ASN A 48 -0.49 -10.84 10.98
C ASN A 48 -0.85 -12.08 10.16
N ASP A 49 -0.23 -12.25 9.00
CA ASP A 49 -0.35 -13.44 8.17
C ASP A 49 0.07 -14.68 8.95
N TRP A 50 1.27 -14.66 9.54
CA TRP A 50 1.75 -15.80 10.31
C TRP A 50 0.82 -16.16 11.47
N ARG A 51 0.22 -15.14 12.12
CA ARG A 51 -0.72 -15.32 13.23
C ARG A 51 -2.09 -15.83 12.81
N LYS A 52 -2.62 -15.40 11.66
CA LYS A 52 -4.01 -15.67 11.24
C LYS A 52 -4.13 -16.65 10.08
N HIS A 53 -3.03 -16.96 9.39
CA HIS A 53 -2.98 -17.68 8.12
C HIS A 53 -4.02 -17.16 7.13
N ASP A 54 -4.09 -15.83 6.98
CA ASP A 54 -5.03 -15.17 6.07
C ASP A 54 -4.28 -14.70 4.80
N ASP A 55 -4.97 -14.54 3.68
CA ASP A 55 -4.38 -14.11 2.39
C ASP A 55 -3.79 -12.67 2.42
N SER A 56 -2.73 -12.45 3.18
CA SER A 56 -2.08 -11.14 3.46
C SER A 56 -1.52 -10.47 2.21
N TYR A 57 -1.20 -11.25 1.17
CA TYR A 57 -0.75 -10.73 -0.12
C TYR A 57 -1.74 -9.75 -0.75
N LYS A 58 -3.03 -9.83 -0.41
CA LYS A 58 -4.08 -8.92 -0.88
C LYS A 58 -3.99 -7.53 -0.21
N ASP A 59 -3.52 -7.47 1.04
CA ASP A 59 -3.28 -6.22 1.76
C ASP A 59 -2.05 -5.50 1.20
N VAL A 60 -0.99 -6.27 0.95
CA VAL A 60 0.23 -5.77 0.28
C VAL A 60 -0.10 -5.25 -1.11
N TYR A 61 -1.01 -5.90 -1.85
CA TYR A 61 -1.44 -5.43 -3.16
C TYR A 61 -2.14 -4.06 -3.10
N GLY A 62 -3.08 -3.87 -2.17
CA GLY A 62 -3.74 -2.56 -1.97
C GLY A 62 -2.76 -1.45 -1.64
N PHE A 63 -1.83 -1.74 -0.72
CA PHE A 63 -0.74 -0.83 -0.38
C PHE A 63 0.13 -0.48 -1.59
N ALA A 64 0.60 -1.48 -2.35
CA ALA A 64 1.48 -1.27 -3.50
C ALA A 64 0.81 -0.45 -4.61
N VAL A 65 -0.49 -0.69 -4.88
CA VAL A 65 -1.26 0.10 -5.83
C VAL A 65 -1.37 1.56 -5.37
N GLY A 66 -1.74 1.79 -4.11
CA GLY A 66 -1.81 3.15 -3.56
C GLY A 66 -0.48 3.89 -3.63
N TYR A 67 0.60 3.21 -3.27
CA TYR A 67 1.96 3.77 -3.34
C TYR A 67 2.34 4.14 -4.77
N GLY A 68 2.20 3.20 -5.72
CA GLY A 68 2.60 3.39 -7.10
C GLY A 68 1.79 4.47 -7.82
N VAL A 69 0.45 4.45 -7.67
CA VAL A 69 -0.43 5.44 -8.30
C VAL A 69 -0.10 6.85 -7.80
N PHE A 70 0.09 7.03 -6.49
CA PHE A 70 0.45 8.35 -5.95
C PHE A 70 1.83 8.81 -6.41
N ALA A 71 2.84 7.94 -6.39
CA ALA A 71 4.18 8.27 -6.85
C ALA A 71 4.19 8.66 -8.34
N MET A 72 3.44 7.94 -9.18
CA MET A 72 3.29 8.27 -10.60
C MET A 72 2.56 9.59 -10.83
N ALA A 73 1.46 9.82 -10.10
CA ALA A 73 0.70 11.07 -10.21
C ALA A 73 1.55 12.27 -9.78
N TRP A 74 2.30 12.14 -8.69
CA TRP A 74 3.24 13.16 -8.25
C TRP A 74 4.33 13.43 -9.28
N LEU A 75 4.94 12.38 -9.83
CA LEU A 75 5.96 12.50 -10.87
C LEU A 75 5.42 13.23 -12.10
N TRP A 76 4.23 12.84 -12.59
CA TRP A 76 3.57 13.50 -13.71
C TRP A 76 3.33 14.99 -13.45
N LEU A 77 2.82 15.34 -12.27
CA LEU A 77 2.59 16.74 -11.88
C LEU A 77 3.91 17.52 -11.84
N SER A 78 4.97 16.93 -11.27
CA SER A 78 6.29 17.58 -11.18
C SER A 78 6.98 17.80 -12.53
N MET A 79 6.57 17.06 -13.56
CA MET A 79 7.08 17.25 -14.94
C MET A 79 6.29 18.30 -15.73
N THR A 80 5.10 18.67 -15.27
CA THR A 80 4.17 19.56 -15.99
C THR A 80 3.99 20.94 -15.33
N SER A 81 4.59 21.13 -14.15
CA SER A 81 4.69 22.39 -13.40
C SER A 81 6.03 23.08 -13.62
#